data_AF-A0A5E3WP48-F1
#
_entry.id   AF-A0A5E3WP48-F1
#
_cell.length_a   1.000
_cell.length_b   1.000
_cell.length_c   1.000
_cell.angle_alpha   90.00
_cell.angle_beta   90.00
_cell.angle_gamma   90.00
#
_symmetry.space_group_name_H-M   'P 1'
#
loop_
_entity.id
_entity.type
_entity.pdbx_description
1 polymer ?
#
loop_
_entity_poly.entity_id
_entity_poly.type
_entity_poly.pdbx_seq_one_letter_code
_entity_poly.pdbx_strand_id
1 'polypeptide(L)'
;MGTAWAHAALYPWEHGYYVGGIETVKVDLMLRVFSNKWHVYAGLAILNPFACVQIGQFAQSVTDIFKLVLAADKEGPRTRMYDARQRVFGDIDAYKQATSPSQFDSRDGTPSGYYSPERTPVNSHLSLLAVVDSWAHLNIQPTVHLELAATPIFRMWFGVAGYLFLFKERLGNLIHAALHDTSHRYDDVEFVVASRGWSQCVLSGSFDLYRKGFEETADFFKPRFEEANKVGPKC
;
A
#
# COMPACT_ATOMS: atom_id res chain seq x y z
N MET A 1 -4.81 1.89 -5.36
CA MET A 1 -3.76 1.40 -6.29
C MET A 1 -4.40 0.92 -7.58
N GLY A 2 -5.17 -0.18 -7.61
CA GLY A 2 -5.82 -0.64 -8.86
C GLY A 2 -6.63 0.42 -9.60
N THR A 3 -7.51 1.14 -8.91
CA THR A 3 -8.29 2.24 -9.51
C THR A 3 -7.42 3.39 -10.02
N ALA A 4 -6.30 3.69 -9.35
CA ALA A 4 -5.36 4.71 -9.80
C ALA A 4 -4.68 4.31 -11.11
N TRP A 5 -4.19 3.07 -11.19
CA TRP A 5 -3.62 2.52 -12.42
C TRP A 5 -4.64 2.42 -13.57
N ALA A 6 -5.88 2.03 -13.27
CA ALA A 6 -6.96 1.99 -14.26
C ALA A 6 -7.29 3.39 -14.80
N HIS A 7 -7.37 4.41 -13.96
CA HIS A 7 -7.57 5.81 -14.41
C HIS A 7 -6.37 6.36 -15.18
N ALA A 8 -5.16 5.95 -14.82
CA ALA A 8 -3.96 6.25 -15.59
C ALA A 8 -3.90 5.49 -16.93
N ALA A 9 -4.77 4.50 -17.15
CA ALA A 9 -4.71 3.55 -18.27
C ALA A 9 -3.35 2.82 -18.37
N LEU A 10 -2.76 2.48 -17.22
CA LEU A 10 -1.44 1.84 -17.12
C LEU A 10 -1.55 0.45 -16.48
N TYR A 11 -0.79 -0.49 -17.02
CA TYR A 11 -0.47 -1.74 -16.34
C TYR A 11 0.87 -1.58 -15.61
N PRO A 12 0.91 -1.73 -14.27
CA PRO A 12 2.12 -1.45 -13.50
C PRO A 12 3.31 -2.31 -13.94
N TRP A 13 3.09 -3.58 -14.31
CA TRP A 13 4.16 -4.49 -14.78
C TRP A 13 4.68 -4.20 -16.19
N GLU A 14 4.05 -3.32 -16.97
CA GLU A 14 4.57 -2.90 -18.28
C GLU A 14 5.65 -1.82 -18.15
N HIS A 15 5.67 -1.12 -17.02
CA HIS A 15 6.56 0.00 -16.76
C HIS A 15 7.57 -0.46 -15.69
N GLY A 16 8.87 -0.35 -15.98
CA GLY A 16 9.95 -0.85 -15.09
C GLY A 16 9.95 -0.30 -13.66
N TYR A 17 9.04 0.63 -13.34
CA TYR A 17 8.81 1.21 -12.02
C TYR A 17 8.20 0.24 -11.00
N TYR A 18 7.43 -0.76 -11.45
CA TYR A 18 6.73 -1.70 -10.56
C TYR A 18 7.20 -3.15 -10.74
N VAL A 19 8.49 -3.35 -10.97
CA VAL A 19 9.10 -4.68 -11.15
C VAL A 19 9.99 -5.00 -9.95
N GLY A 20 9.62 -6.05 -9.20
CA GLY A 20 10.41 -6.60 -8.09
C GLY A 20 10.01 -6.09 -6.70
N GLY A 21 10.42 -6.84 -5.67
CA GLY A 21 10.29 -6.47 -4.27
C GLY A 21 8.85 -6.13 -3.82
N ILE A 22 8.71 -4.96 -3.18
CA ILE A 22 7.44 -4.46 -2.61
C ILE A 22 6.39 -4.18 -3.69
N GLU A 23 6.80 -3.80 -4.89
CA GLU A 23 5.87 -3.43 -5.96
C GLU A 23 5.14 -4.66 -6.52
N THR A 24 5.84 -5.79 -6.68
CA THR A 24 5.20 -7.07 -7.04
C THR A 24 4.12 -7.46 -6.03
N VAL A 25 4.37 -7.26 -4.74
CA VAL A 25 3.40 -7.55 -3.68
C VAL A 25 2.13 -6.69 -3.81
N LYS A 26 2.26 -5.41 -4.17
CA LYS A 26 1.12 -4.50 -4.37
C LYS A 26 0.31 -4.90 -5.61
N VAL A 27 0.98 -5.28 -6.69
CA VAL A 27 0.36 -5.77 -7.92
C VAL A 27 -0.42 -7.07 -7.65
N ASP A 28 0.21 -8.05 -6.98
CA ASP A 28 -0.44 -9.33 -6.64
C ASP A 28 -1.67 -9.14 -5.76
N LEU A 29 -1.59 -8.25 -4.77
CA LEU A 29 -2.75 -7.93 -3.93
C LEU A 29 -3.88 -7.31 -4.75
N MET A 30 -3.55 -6.35 -5.62
CA MET A 30 -4.54 -5.70 -6.48
C MET A 30 -5.26 -6.74 -7.34
N LEU A 31 -4.52 -7.61 -8.02
CA LEU A 31 -5.08 -8.67 -8.88
C LEU A 31 -5.94 -9.64 -8.07
N ARG A 32 -5.50 -10.03 -6.87
CA ARG A 32 -6.28 -10.90 -5.98
C ARG A 32 -7.59 -10.23 -5.55
N VAL A 33 -7.60 -8.93 -5.31
CA VAL A 33 -8.84 -8.21 -4.96
C VAL A 33 -9.79 -8.18 -6.16
N PHE A 34 -9.34 -7.68 -7.32
CA PHE A 34 -10.21 -7.48 -8.48
C PHE A 34 -10.57 -8.75 -9.25
N SER A 35 -9.95 -9.90 -8.94
CA SER A 35 -10.38 -11.22 -9.42
C SER A 35 -11.50 -11.86 -8.56
N ASN A 36 -11.85 -11.26 -7.43
CA ASN A 36 -12.89 -11.75 -6.53
C ASN A 36 -14.19 -10.93 -6.64
N LYS A 37 -15.26 -11.40 -5.98
CA LYS A 37 -16.58 -10.77 -6.06
C LYS A 37 -16.64 -9.49 -5.22
N TRP A 38 -17.04 -8.38 -5.85
CA TRP A 38 -17.14 -7.05 -5.22
C TRP A 38 -17.93 -7.05 -3.92
N HIS A 39 -19.03 -7.82 -3.83
CA HIS A 39 -19.94 -7.81 -2.69
C HIS A 39 -19.30 -8.32 -1.39
N VAL A 40 -18.25 -9.16 -1.48
CA VAL A 40 -17.47 -9.62 -0.31
C VAL A 40 -16.75 -8.43 0.32
N TYR A 41 -16.07 -7.62 -0.51
CA TYR A 41 -15.33 -6.45 -0.05
C TYR A 41 -16.26 -5.30 0.35
N ALA A 42 -17.36 -5.09 -0.37
CA ALA A 42 -18.39 -4.12 -0.01
C ALA A 42 -18.97 -4.43 1.37
N GLY A 43 -19.33 -5.70 1.63
CA GLY A 43 -19.83 -6.14 2.93
C GLY A 43 -18.83 -5.86 4.06
N LEU A 44 -17.55 -6.20 3.85
CA LEU A 44 -16.49 -5.94 4.85
C LEU A 44 -16.22 -4.45 5.09
N ALA A 45 -16.33 -3.61 4.06
CA ALA A 45 -16.01 -2.19 4.16
C ALA A 45 -17.18 -1.35 4.68
N ILE A 46 -18.39 -1.60 4.18
CA ILE A 46 -19.58 -0.78 4.45
C ILE A 46 -20.25 -1.20 5.77
N LEU A 47 -20.36 -2.51 6.04
CA LEU A 47 -21.09 -3.00 7.22
C LEU A 47 -20.26 -3.01 8.50
N ASN A 48 -18.94 -2.81 8.38
CA ASN A 48 -18.04 -2.76 9.52
C ASN A 48 -17.72 -1.30 9.90
N PRO A 49 -18.25 -0.78 11.02
CA PRO A 49 -18.00 0.61 11.42
C PRO A 49 -16.52 0.89 11.69
N PHE A 50 -15.75 -0.11 12.15
CA PHE A 50 -14.30 0.04 12.33
C PHE A 50 -13.56 0.16 11.00
N ALA A 51 -14.01 -0.56 9.97
CA ALA A 51 -13.42 -0.46 8.63
C ALA A 51 -13.67 0.94 8.04
N CYS A 52 -14.86 1.49 8.23
CA CYS A 52 -15.20 2.84 7.76
C CYS A 52 -14.25 3.90 8.36
N VAL A 53 -14.00 3.85 9.67
CA VAL A 53 -13.04 4.76 10.35
C VAL A 53 -11.62 4.56 9.84
N GLN A 54 -11.17 3.31 9.69
CA GLN A 54 -9.82 3.01 9.20
C GLN A 54 -9.60 3.45 7.76
N ILE A 55 -10.57 3.23 6.87
CA ILE A 55 -10.52 3.65 5.47
C ILE A 55 -10.52 5.18 5.37
N GLY A 56 -11.35 5.85 6.18
CA GLY A 56 -11.37 7.31 6.27
C GLY A 56 -10.03 7.89 6.71
N GLN A 57 -9.46 7.37 7.80
CA GLN A 57 -8.14 7.79 8.27
C GLN A 57 -7.06 7.49 7.23
N PHE A 58 -7.10 6.34 6.57
CA PHE A 58 -6.14 6.00 5.53
C PHE A 58 -6.14 7.00 4.38
N ALA A 59 -7.32 7.35 3.86
CA ALA A 59 -7.43 8.35 2.81
C ALA A 59 -6.95 9.74 3.27
N GLN A 60 -7.18 10.10 4.54
CA GLN A 60 -6.68 11.33 5.13
C GLN A 60 -5.14 11.32 5.24
N SER A 61 -4.56 10.24 5.76
CA SER A 61 -3.11 10.04 5.87
C SER A 61 -2.40 10.10 4.53
N VAL A 62 -2.94 9.43 3.49
CA VAL A 62 -2.42 9.53 2.10
C VAL A 62 -2.41 11.00 1.65
N THR A 63 -3.51 11.72 1.86
CA THR A 63 -3.66 13.12 1.45
C THR A 63 -2.68 14.04 2.18
N ASP A 64 -2.54 13.90 3.49
CA ASP A 64 -1.72 14.79 4.31
C ASP A 64 -0.23 14.58 4.06
N ILE A 65 0.21 13.33 3.94
CA ILE A 65 1.61 13.01 3.59
C ILE A 65 1.93 13.58 2.21
N PHE A 66 1.05 13.37 1.23
CA PHE A 66 1.27 13.88 -0.12
C PHE A 66 1.32 15.42 -0.16
N LYS A 67 0.47 16.12 0.61
CA LYS A 67 0.53 17.58 0.72
C LYS A 67 1.87 18.07 1.28
N LEU A 68 2.40 17.41 2.30
CA LEU A 68 3.70 17.77 2.87
C LEU A 68 4.83 17.56 1.86
N VAL A 69 4.77 16.46 1.10
CA VAL A 69 5.69 16.20 -0.02
C VAL A 69 5.60 17.29 -1.10
N LEU A 70 4.39 17.69 -1.50
CA LEU A 70 4.18 18.75 -2.50
C LEU A 70 4.68 20.12 -2.03
N ALA A 71 4.53 20.42 -0.74
CA ALA A 71 5.03 21.65 -0.14
C ALA A 71 6.56 21.72 -0.05
N ALA A 72 7.27 20.63 -0.40
CA ALA A 72 8.71 20.46 -0.22
C ALA A 72 9.16 20.73 1.22
N ASP A 73 8.28 20.46 2.19
CA ASP A 73 8.60 20.55 3.62
C ASP A 73 9.50 19.37 3.98
N LYS A 74 10.77 19.63 4.30
CA LYS A 74 11.74 18.59 4.62
C LYS A 74 11.52 18.00 6.02
N GLU A 75 11.01 18.79 6.95
CA GLU A 75 10.88 18.40 8.35
C GLU A 75 9.50 17.81 8.65
N GLY A 76 8.45 18.27 7.98
CA GLY A 76 7.07 17.81 8.18
C GLY A 76 6.87 16.30 7.98
N PRO A 77 7.14 15.73 6.78
CA PRO A 77 7.06 14.29 6.54
C PRO A 77 7.98 13.52 7.48
N ARG A 78 9.16 14.07 7.77
CA ARG A 78 10.15 13.43 8.64
C ARG A 78 9.60 13.26 10.05
N THR A 79 9.24 14.35 10.72
CA THR A 79 8.67 14.32 12.07
C THR A 79 7.45 13.40 12.13
N ARG A 80 6.53 13.56 11.19
CA ARG A 80 5.31 12.74 11.12
C ARG A 80 5.61 11.24 11.03
N MET A 81 6.52 10.84 10.13
CA MET A 81 6.83 9.42 9.93
C MET A 81 7.67 8.82 11.06
N TYR A 82 8.57 9.57 11.68
CA TYR A 82 9.32 9.09 12.86
C TYR A 82 8.43 8.98 14.11
N ASP A 83 7.45 9.87 14.27
CA ASP A 83 6.44 9.75 15.34
C ASP A 83 5.56 8.52 15.11
N ALA A 84 5.08 8.32 13.88
CA ALA A 84 4.30 7.13 13.53
C ALA A 84 5.10 5.84 13.73
N ARG A 85 6.39 5.85 13.34
CA ARG A 85 7.33 4.76 13.62
C ARG A 85 7.39 4.45 15.11
N GLN A 86 7.56 5.45 15.96
CA GLN A 86 7.69 5.24 17.41
C GLN A 86 6.42 4.66 18.02
N ARG A 87 5.24 5.11 17.57
CA ARG A 87 3.96 4.60 18.07
C ARG A 87 3.66 3.17 17.65
N VAL A 88 4.03 2.78 16.43
CA VAL A 88 3.68 1.47 15.85
C VAL A 88 4.78 0.42 16.08
N PHE A 89 6.05 0.82 15.98
CA PHE A 89 7.22 -0.06 16.02
C PHE A 89 8.21 0.30 17.15
N GLY A 90 7.77 1.06 18.16
CA GLY A 90 8.61 1.44 19.30
C GLY A 90 9.03 0.24 20.17
N ASP A 91 8.18 -0.79 20.23
CA ASP A 91 8.49 -2.07 20.88
C ASP A 91 9.01 -3.08 19.86
N ILE A 92 10.34 -3.17 19.76
CA ILE A 92 11.02 -4.05 18.81
C ILE A 92 10.84 -5.52 19.19
N ASP A 93 10.73 -5.83 20.48
CA ASP A 93 10.62 -7.21 20.93
C ASP A 93 9.22 -7.75 20.65
N ALA A 94 8.17 -6.95 20.87
CA ALA A 94 6.81 -7.28 20.45
C ALA A 94 6.71 -7.46 18.93
N TYR A 95 7.40 -6.62 18.15
CA TYR A 95 7.46 -6.80 16.69
C TYR A 95 8.09 -8.16 16.32
N LYS A 96 9.28 -8.47 16.86
CA LYS A 96 9.99 -9.72 16.54
C LYS A 96 9.18 -10.96 16.89
N GLN A 97 8.46 -10.93 18.01
CA GLN A 97 7.57 -12.02 18.43
C GLN A 97 6.41 -12.19 17.44
N ALA A 98 5.76 -11.09 17.05
CA ALA A 98 4.66 -11.08 16.09
C ALA A 98 5.08 -11.48 14.66
N THR A 99 6.36 -11.31 14.30
CA THR A 99 6.90 -11.57 12.95
C THR A 99 7.89 -12.75 12.88
N SER A 100 7.79 -13.75 13.76
CA SER A 100 8.71 -14.91 13.80
C SER A 100 9.15 -15.43 12.41
N PRO A 101 10.42 -15.89 12.25
CA PRO A 101 11.25 -15.66 11.06
C PRO A 101 11.00 -16.60 9.86
N SER A 102 9.76 -17.03 9.61
CA SER A 102 9.47 -18.01 8.55
C SER A 102 9.01 -17.43 7.20
N GLN A 103 9.02 -16.10 6.99
CA GLN A 103 8.43 -15.52 5.76
C GLN A 103 9.23 -14.44 5.03
N PHE A 104 10.41 -14.07 5.52
CA PHE A 104 11.37 -13.28 4.76
C PHE A 104 12.62 -14.14 4.51
N ASP A 105 12.42 -15.33 3.96
CA ASP A 105 13.50 -15.94 3.20
C ASP A 105 13.69 -15.08 1.95
N SER A 106 14.94 -14.73 1.69
CA SER A 106 15.38 -13.70 0.76
C SER A 106 14.68 -13.84 -0.60
N ARG A 107 13.59 -13.09 -0.81
CA ARG A 107 12.96 -12.91 -2.13
C ARG A 107 13.77 -11.90 -2.93
N ASP A 108 15.07 -12.17 -3.09
CA ASP A 108 15.85 -11.66 -4.20
C ASP A 108 15.48 -12.52 -5.41
N GLY A 109 14.27 -12.30 -5.93
CA GLY A 109 13.95 -12.69 -7.29
C GLY A 109 14.83 -11.87 -8.20
N THR A 110 15.92 -12.45 -8.69
CA THR A 110 16.66 -11.91 -9.84
C THR A 110 15.65 -11.56 -10.93
N PRO A 111 15.62 -10.32 -11.44
CA PRO A 111 14.71 -9.96 -12.52
C PRO A 111 15.00 -10.87 -13.71
N SER A 112 14.06 -11.75 -14.05
CA SER A 112 14.10 -12.45 -15.32
C SER A 112 13.71 -11.45 -16.40
N GLY A 113 14.72 -10.92 -17.09
CA GLY A 113 14.56 -10.12 -18.30
C GLY A 113 14.96 -8.64 -18.15
N TYR A 114 16.07 -8.28 -18.82
CA TYR A 114 16.38 -6.96 -19.41
C TYR A 114 16.25 -5.65 -18.59
N TYR A 115 16.16 -5.67 -17.26
CA TYR A 115 16.13 -4.43 -16.47
C TYR A 115 17.32 -4.32 -15.51
N SER A 116 18.18 -3.33 -15.73
CA SER A 116 19.31 -3.01 -14.85
C SER A 116 18.81 -2.35 -13.55
N PRO A 117 19.16 -2.89 -12.36
CA PRO A 117 18.71 -2.35 -11.07
C PRO A 117 19.20 -0.92 -10.78
N GLU A 118 20.21 -0.42 -11.51
CA GLU A 118 20.74 0.95 -11.37
C GLU A 118 19.82 2.06 -11.90
N ARG A 119 18.68 1.73 -12.55
CA ARG A 119 17.82 2.73 -13.22
C ARG A 119 16.38 2.82 -12.73
N THR A 120 15.99 2.05 -11.73
CA THR A 120 14.63 2.14 -11.21
C THR A 120 14.54 3.30 -10.21
N PRO A 121 13.71 4.33 -10.45
CA PRO A 121 13.49 5.41 -9.50
C PRO A 121 12.99 4.86 -8.17
N VAL A 122 13.36 5.51 -7.07
CA VAL A 122 13.01 5.00 -5.73
C VAL A 122 11.55 5.35 -5.47
N ASN A 123 10.71 4.33 -5.31
CA ASN A 123 9.30 4.52 -4.99
C ASN A 123 9.16 5.06 -3.56
N SER A 124 8.44 6.17 -3.40
CA SER A 124 8.14 6.78 -2.10
C SER A 124 7.32 5.87 -1.18
N HIS A 125 6.70 4.84 -1.76
CA HIS A 125 5.76 3.93 -1.14
C HIS A 125 4.70 4.66 -0.31
N LEU A 126 4.11 5.72 -0.88
CA LEU A 126 3.07 6.54 -0.23
C LEU A 126 1.97 5.70 0.44
N SER A 127 1.58 4.58 -0.17
CA SER A 127 0.63 3.63 0.42
C SER A 127 1.12 3.02 1.74
N LEU A 128 2.39 2.63 1.87
CA LEU A 128 2.96 2.10 3.11
C LEU A 128 3.15 3.18 4.17
N LEU A 129 3.60 4.37 3.76
CA LEU A 129 3.70 5.53 4.66
C LEU A 129 2.33 5.83 5.29
N ALA A 130 1.28 5.88 4.47
CA ALA A 130 -0.06 6.16 4.93
C ALA A 130 -0.66 5.06 5.81
N VAL A 131 -0.37 3.77 5.55
CA VAL A 131 -0.82 2.68 6.43
C VAL A 131 -0.27 2.86 7.84
N VAL A 132 1.04 3.08 7.98
CA VAL A 132 1.67 3.22 9.30
C VAL A 132 1.20 4.49 10.01
N ASP A 133 1.08 5.58 9.27
CA ASP A 133 0.53 6.84 9.78
C ASP A 133 -0.92 6.68 10.28
N SER A 134 -1.74 5.89 9.58
CA SER A 134 -3.12 5.61 9.98
C SER A 134 -3.19 4.82 11.27
N TRP A 135 -2.36 3.78 11.41
CA TRP A 135 -2.27 3.02 12.65
C TRP A 135 -1.85 3.91 13.82
N ALA A 136 -0.88 4.79 13.60
CA ALA A 136 -0.40 5.74 14.59
C ALA A 136 -1.46 6.78 15.02
N HIS A 137 -2.34 7.22 14.11
CA HIS A 137 -3.43 8.15 14.42
C HIS A 137 -4.59 7.47 15.16
N LEU A 138 -4.91 6.22 14.80
CA LEU A 138 -6.00 5.47 15.40
C LEU A 138 -5.58 4.70 16.67
N ASN A 139 -4.33 4.84 17.11
CA ASN A 139 -3.73 4.05 18.21
C ASN A 139 -3.91 2.54 18.01
N ILE A 140 -3.86 2.09 16.76
CA ILE A 140 -3.91 0.67 16.41
C ILE A 140 -2.51 0.09 16.61
N GLN A 141 -2.39 -0.92 17.47
CA GLN A 141 -1.16 -1.70 17.65
C GLN A 141 -1.25 -2.97 16.81
N PRO A 142 -0.60 -3.05 15.64
CA PRO A 142 -0.78 -4.21 14.76
C PRO A 142 -0.25 -5.51 15.38
N THR A 143 0.77 -5.46 16.23
CA THR A 143 1.32 -6.61 16.98
C THR A 143 0.25 -7.33 17.79
N VAL A 144 -0.58 -6.60 18.52
CA VAL A 144 -1.70 -7.15 19.31
C VAL A 144 -2.79 -7.73 18.40
N HIS A 145 -3.12 -7.05 17.31
CA HIS A 145 -4.13 -7.53 16.37
C HIS A 145 -3.68 -8.75 15.55
N LEU A 146 -2.36 -8.97 15.39
CA LEU A 146 -1.79 -10.13 14.72
C LEU A 146 -2.03 -11.45 15.46
N GLU A 147 -2.10 -11.39 16.78
CA GLU A 147 -2.33 -12.55 17.64
C GLU A 147 -3.79 -13.01 17.63
N LEU A 148 -4.73 -12.09 17.39
CA LEU A 148 -6.17 -12.33 17.53
C LEU A 148 -6.84 -12.92 16.27
N ALA A 149 -6.50 -12.44 15.06
CA ALA A 149 -7.16 -12.89 13.82
C ALA A 149 -6.47 -12.44 12.51
N ALA A 150 -5.14 -12.43 12.43
CA ALA A 150 -4.51 -11.87 11.23
C ALA A 150 -4.59 -12.76 9.99
N THR A 151 -5.19 -12.20 8.93
CA THR A 151 -5.15 -12.76 7.59
C THR A 151 -3.69 -12.81 7.06
N PRO A 152 -3.35 -13.78 6.21
CA PRO A 152 -2.00 -13.85 5.61
C PRO A 152 -1.58 -12.56 4.89
N ILE A 153 -2.54 -11.85 4.27
CA ILE A 153 -2.30 -10.56 3.61
C ILE A 153 -1.88 -9.51 4.63
N PHE A 154 -2.57 -9.42 5.78
CA PHE A 154 -2.21 -8.47 6.82
C PHE A 154 -0.82 -8.74 7.41
N ARG A 155 -0.48 -10.01 7.65
CA ARG A 155 0.87 -10.40 8.13
C ARG A 155 1.97 -9.97 7.17
N MET A 156 1.77 -10.21 5.87
CA MET A 156 2.70 -9.79 4.83
C MET A 156 2.88 -8.27 4.80
N TRP A 157 1.79 -7.50 4.81
CA TRP A 157 1.84 -6.03 4.81
C TRP A 157 2.50 -5.47 6.06
N PHE A 158 2.22 -6.04 7.23
CA PHE A 158 2.88 -5.65 8.46
C PHE A 158 4.39 -5.92 8.42
N GLY A 159 4.81 -7.06 7.88
CA GLY A 159 6.23 -7.38 7.68
C GLY A 159 6.93 -6.41 6.72
N VAL A 160 6.28 -6.05 5.59
CA VAL A 160 6.80 -5.08 4.63
C VAL A 160 6.90 -3.67 5.26
N ALA A 161 5.88 -3.25 6.01
CA ALA A 161 5.93 -1.98 6.74
C ALA A 161 7.06 -1.97 7.78
N GLY A 162 7.22 -3.06 8.54
CA GLY A 162 8.31 -3.20 9.51
C GLY A 162 9.69 -3.16 8.84
N TYR A 163 9.87 -3.82 7.68
CA TYR A 163 11.12 -3.77 6.91
C TYR A 163 11.56 -2.34 6.56
N LEU A 164 10.62 -1.44 6.25
CA LEU A 164 10.88 -0.04 5.94
C LEU A 164 11.05 0.83 7.19
N PHE A 165 10.20 0.62 8.21
CA PHE A 165 10.10 1.52 9.36
C PHE A 165 11.08 1.18 10.49
N LEU A 166 11.54 -0.07 10.63
CA LEU A 166 12.43 -0.44 11.74
C LEU A 166 13.80 0.21 11.64
N PHE A 167 14.36 0.32 10.43
CA PHE A 167 15.67 0.91 10.21
C PHE A 167 15.55 2.39 9.86
N LYS A 168 16.11 3.27 10.70
CA LYS A 168 16.03 4.73 10.53
C LYS A 168 16.56 5.19 9.18
N GLU A 169 17.60 4.54 8.66
CA GLU A 169 18.21 4.84 7.36
C GLU A 169 17.24 4.56 6.20
N ARG A 170 16.58 3.40 6.19
CA ARG A 170 15.60 3.05 5.15
C ARG A 170 14.43 4.02 5.13
N LEU A 171 13.89 4.34 6.31
CA LEU A 171 12.82 5.34 6.43
C LEU A 171 13.30 6.72 5.96
N GLY A 172 14.52 7.12 6.31
CA GLY A 172 15.12 8.37 5.85
C GLY A 172 15.26 8.43 4.33
N ASN A 173 15.75 7.37 3.70
CA ASN A 173 15.88 7.26 2.25
C ASN A 173 14.51 7.31 1.55
N LEU A 174 13.50 6.69 2.14
CA LEU A 174 12.12 6.71 1.62
C LEU A 174 11.52 8.12 1.64
N ILE A 175 11.69 8.84 2.75
CA ILE A 175 11.23 10.24 2.90
C ILE A 175 12.01 11.15 1.93
N HIS A 176 13.32 10.94 1.80
CA HIS A 176 14.14 11.69 0.84
C HIS A 176 13.68 11.45 -0.60
N ALA A 177 13.42 10.19 -0.99
CA ALA A 177 12.88 9.86 -2.30
C ALA A 177 11.51 10.53 -2.52
N ALA A 178 10.61 10.48 -1.54
CA ALA A 178 9.32 11.15 -1.63
C ALA A 178 9.46 12.66 -1.90
N LEU A 179 10.44 13.32 -1.28
CA LEU A 179 10.65 14.77 -1.43
C LEU A 179 11.36 15.19 -2.71
N HIS A 180 12.21 14.33 -3.27
CA HIS A 180 13.15 14.70 -4.32
C HIS A 180 12.96 13.95 -5.63
N ASP A 181 12.39 12.75 -5.62
CA ASP A 181 12.12 11.95 -6.81
C ASP A 181 10.69 12.22 -7.31
N THR A 182 10.58 12.92 -8.44
CA THR A 182 9.29 13.23 -9.05
C THR A 182 8.76 12.15 -9.98
N SER A 183 9.51 11.06 -10.21
CA SER A 183 9.18 10.04 -11.21
C SER A 183 7.84 9.36 -10.94
N HIS A 184 7.47 9.20 -9.66
CA HIS A 184 6.20 8.59 -9.23
C HIS A 184 5.10 9.61 -8.92
N ARG A 185 5.34 10.91 -9.10
CA ARG A 185 4.44 11.95 -8.58
C ARG A 185 3.09 11.97 -9.29
N TYR A 186 3.07 11.58 -10.57
CA TYR A 186 1.83 11.37 -11.32
C TYR A 186 0.99 10.23 -10.70
N ASP A 187 1.62 9.08 -10.45
CA ASP A 187 0.97 7.92 -9.84
C ASP A 187 0.49 8.22 -8.41
N ASP A 188 1.25 9.02 -7.65
CA ASP A 188 0.87 9.45 -6.30
C ASP A 188 -0.38 10.37 -6.32
N VAL A 189 -0.55 11.22 -7.33
CA VAL A 189 -1.78 12.02 -7.51
C VAL A 189 -2.98 11.11 -7.75
N GLU A 190 -2.89 10.20 -8.72
CA GLU A 190 -3.95 9.23 -9.01
C GLU A 190 -4.27 8.38 -7.79
N PHE A 191 -3.24 8.01 -7.02
CA PHE A 191 -3.42 7.26 -5.78
C PHE A 191 -4.15 8.05 -4.70
N VAL A 192 -3.85 9.33 -4.51
CA VAL A 192 -4.56 10.23 -3.57
C VAL A 192 -6.03 10.38 -3.98
N VAL A 193 -6.30 10.62 -5.27
CA VAL A 193 -7.66 10.76 -5.80
C VAL A 193 -8.46 9.47 -5.59
N ALA A 194 -7.90 8.32 -5.99
CA ALA A 194 -8.54 7.02 -5.82
C ALA A 194 -8.81 6.70 -4.34
N SER A 195 -7.86 6.99 -3.44
CA SER A 195 -8.00 6.73 -2.00
C SER A 195 -9.16 7.54 -1.39
N ARG A 196 -9.30 8.81 -1.77
CA ARG A 196 -10.44 9.65 -1.37
C ARG A 196 -11.77 9.15 -1.95
N GLY A 197 -11.77 8.76 -3.23
CA GLY A 197 -12.97 8.20 -3.88
C GLY A 197 -13.50 6.95 -3.18
N TRP A 198 -12.61 6.01 -2.85
CA TRP A 198 -12.98 4.81 -2.09
C TRP A 198 -13.47 5.13 -0.67
N SER A 199 -12.84 6.08 0.02
CA SER A 199 -13.31 6.53 1.34
C SER A 199 -14.72 7.12 1.27
N GLN A 200 -14.99 8.01 0.31
CA GLN A 200 -16.31 8.59 0.11
C GLN A 200 -17.37 7.54 -0.24
N CYS A 201 -17.02 6.59 -1.10
CA CYS A 201 -17.90 5.49 -1.48
C CYS A 201 -18.29 4.61 -0.28
N VAL A 202 -17.34 4.31 0.61
CA VAL A 202 -17.61 3.52 1.82
C VAL A 202 -18.45 4.33 2.81
N LEU A 203 -18.13 5.60 3.01
CA LEU A 203 -18.87 6.52 3.90
C LEU A 203 -20.32 6.71 3.45
N SER A 204 -20.60 6.69 2.14
CA SER A 204 -21.97 6.82 1.63
C SER A 204 -22.84 5.58 1.88
N GLY A 205 -22.24 4.45 2.26
CA GLY A 205 -22.94 3.18 2.47
C GLY A 205 -23.60 2.59 1.22
N SER A 206 -23.27 3.09 0.03
CA SER A 206 -23.92 2.68 -1.22
C SER A 206 -23.21 1.46 -1.82
N PHE A 207 -23.88 0.31 -1.78
CA PHE A 207 -23.42 -0.90 -2.44
C PHE A 207 -23.35 -0.74 -3.97
N ASP A 208 -24.25 0.04 -4.56
CA ASP A 208 -24.25 0.28 -6.01
C ASP A 208 -23.06 1.11 -6.46
N LEU A 209 -22.72 2.18 -5.72
CA LEU A 209 -21.51 2.96 -6.01
C LEU A 209 -20.25 2.11 -5.85
N TYR A 210 -20.20 1.30 -4.79
CA TYR A 210 -19.07 0.40 -4.56
C TYR A 210 -18.93 -0.61 -5.69
N ARG A 211 -20.03 -1.25 -6.08
CA ARG A 211 -20.09 -2.19 -7.20
C ARG A 211 -19.56 -1.55 -8.47
N LYS A 212 -20.08 -0.38 -8.84
CA LYS A 212 -19.69 0.31 -10.09
C LYS A 212 -18.19 0.60 -10.10
N GLY A 213 -17.66 1.22 -9.05
CA GLY A 213 -16.22 1.54 -8.98
C GLY A 213 -15.32 0.28 -8.98
N PHE A 214 -15.80 -0.81 -8.36
CA PHE A 214 -15.10 -2.09 -8.37
C PHE A 214 -15.10 -2.74 -9.75
N GLU A 215 -16.27 -2.87 -10.37
CA GLU A 215 -16.45 -3.52 -11.68
C GLU A 215 -15.72 -2.74 -12.78
N GLU A 216 -15.79 -1.40 -12.78
CA GLU A 216 -15.03 -0.56 -13.73
C GLU A 216 -13.51 -0.79 -13.61
N THR A 217 -12.98 -0.86 -12.38
CA THR A 217 -11.55 -1.14 -12.16
C THR A 217 -11.21 -2.58 -12.58
N ALA A 218 -12.06 -3.55 -12.22
CA ALA A 218 -11.84 -4.96 -12.55
C ALA A 218 -11.86 -5.22 -14.06
N ASP A 219 -12.78 -4.59 -14.78
CA ASP A 219 -12.93 -4.73 -16.23
C ASP A 219 -11.70 -4.21 -16.99
N PHE A 220 -11.03 -3.18 -16.47
CA PHE A 220 -9.75 -2.72 -17.02
C PHE A 220 -8.66 -3.82 -16.95
N PHE A 221 -8.54 -4.52 -15.82
CA PHE A 221 -7.52 -5.56 -15.64
C PHE A 221 -7.91 -6.94 -16.20
N LYS A 222 -9.20 -7.17 -16.44
CA LYS A 222 -9.76 -8.46 -16.85
C LYS A 222 -9.09 -9.10 -18.07
N PRO A 223 -8.77 -8.37 -19.16
CA PRO A 223 -8.10 -8.96 -20.32
C PRO A 223 -6.69 -9.49 -20.01
N ARG A 224 -6.09 -9.03 -18.91
CA ARG A 224 -4.69 -9.29 -18.54
C ARG A 224 -4.54 -10.12 -17.27
N PHE A 225 -5.62 -10.61 -16.66
CA PHE A 225 -5.50 -11.46 -15.46
C PHE A 225 -4.63 -12.71 -15.72
N GLU A 226 -4.70 -13.30 -16.93
CA GLU A 226 -3.86 -14.44 -17.30
C GLU A 226 -2.38 -14.07 -17.50
N GLU A 227 -2.09 -12.87 -17.99
CA GLU A 227 -0.72 -12.35 -18.13
C GLU A 227 -0.12 -12.01 -16.77
N ALA A 228 -0.90 -11.41 -15.90
CA ALA A 228 -0.48 -11.02 -14.57
C ALA A 228 -0.16 -12.25 -13.68
N ASN A 229 -0.88 -13.36 -13.86
CA ASN A 229 -0.57 -14.65 -13.23
C ASN A 229 0.78 -15.25 -13.67
N LYS A 230 1.37 -14.81 -14.80
CA LYS A 230 2.71 -15.24 -15.24
C LYS A 230 3.83 -14.39 -14.65
N VAL A 231 3.52 -13.16 -14.22
CA VAL A 231 4.47 -12.21 -13.61
C VAL A 231 4.51 -12.36 -12.08
N GLY A 232 3.42 -12.84 -11.47
CA GLY A 232 3.40 -13.24 -10.06
C GLY A 232 4.20 -14.54 -9.83
N PRO A 233 4.82 -14.73 -8.65
CA PRO A 233 5.53 -15.96 -8.35
C PRO A 233 4.55 -17.14 -8.37
N LYS A 234 4.92 -18.19 -9.10
CA LYS A 234 4.20 -19.48 -9.03
C LYS A 234 4.31 -19.99 -7.59
N CYS A 235 3.16 -20.23 -6.96
CA CYS A 235 3.07 -20.89 -5.66
C CYS A 235 3.90 -22.17 -5.62
#